data_AF-W2SIG3-F1
#
_entry.id   AF-W2SIG3-F1
#
_cell.length_a   1.000
_cell.length_b   1.000
_cell.length_c   1.000
_cell.angle_alpha   90.00
_cell.angle_beta   90.00
_cell.angle_gamma   90.00
#
_symmetry.space_group_name_H-M   'P 1'
#
loop_
_entity.id
_entity.type
_entity.pdbx_description
1 polymer ?
#
loop_
_entity_poly.entity_id
_entity_poly.type
_entity_poly.pdbx_seq_one_letter_code
_entity_poly.pdbx_strand_id
1 'polypeptide(L)'
;RVWDGLRGGSDELFPSNSTKDPAKVEEQNNKKPRQPQLVHRTSNKPFIKVTTVIPYSPAAEGGLRADDFIIQYGELHADNFKEMKEVSATTANHEGQKLRVTVLRNNRAVRLEIYPQRWAGNGILGCGIVPISTSDII
;
A
#
# COMPACT_ATOMS: atom_id res chain seq x y z
N ARG A 1 -21.75 -22.75 69.14
CA ARG A 1 -23.21 -22.96 68.99
C ARG A 1 -23.79 -21.66 68.44
N VAL A 2 -24.41 -21.77 67.26
CA VAL A 2 -25.38 -20.87 66.62
C VAL A 2 -24.93 -19.42 66.39
N TRP A 3 -24.66 -19.08 65.13
CA TRP A 3 -24.82 -17.73 64.61
C TRP A 3 -25.96 -17.74 63.59
N ASP A 4 -26.91 -16.87 63.88
CA ASP A 4 -28.08 -16.44 63.12
C ASP A 4 -27.65 -15.44 62.04
N GLY A 5 -28.47 -15.24 61.00
CA GLY A 5 -28.55 -13.94 60.35
C GLY A 5 -28.17 -13.83 58.86
N LEU A 6 -29.22 -13.59 58.07
CA LEU A 6 -29.34 -12.54 57.05
C LEU A 6 -28.64 -12.67 55.68
N ARG A 7 -29.52 -12.89 54.69
CA ARG A 7 -29.66 -12.20 53.39
C ARG A 7 -28.69 -11.03 53.15
N GLY A 8 -27.89 -11.16 52.09
CA GLY A 8 -27.08 -10.15 51.43
C GLY A 8 -26.10 -10.92 50.54
N GLY A 9 -26.13 -10.78 49.23
CA GLY A 9 -25.55 -9.65 48.52
C GLY A 9 -24.90 -10.23 47.26
N SER A 10 -24.99 -9.47 46.19
CA SER A 10 -24.50 -9.83 44.86
C SER A 10 -22.99 -9.61 44.78
N ASP A 11 -22.22 -10.64 44.49
CA ASP A 11 -20.91 -10.50 43.85
C ASP A 11 -20.41 -11.84 43.27
N GLU A 12 -20.05 -11.73 42.00
CA GLU A 12 -19.08 -12.46 41.19
C GLU A 12 -18.59 -13.86 41.61
N LEU A 13 -18.45 -14.74 40.61
CA LEU A 13 -17.13 -15.13 40.08
C LEU A 13 -17.31 -16.33 39.11
N PHE A 14 -16.94 -16.09 37.85
CA PHE A 14 -16.85 -17.11 36.81
C PHE A 14 -15.80 -18.17 37.19
N PRO A 15 -16.10 -19.48 37.12
CA PRO A 15 -15.08 -20.49 37.31
C PRO A 15 -14.18 -20.61 36.07
N SER A 16 -12.93 -20.27 36.31
CA SER A 16 -11.68 -20.66 35.65
C SER A 16 -11.72 -21.93 34.78
N ASN A 17 -11.30 -21.77 33.52
CA ASN A 17 -10.91 -22.87 32.62
C ASN A 17 -9.60 -23.51 33.12
N SER A 18 -9.61 -24.81 33.43
CA SER A 18 -8.40 -25.62 33.61
C SER A 18 -8.72 -27.11 33.52
N THR A 19 -8.18 -27.75 32.47
CA THR A 19 -7.45 -29.05 32.44
C THR A 19 -7.30 -29.44 30.96
N LYS A 20 -6.16 -29.19 30.33
CA LYS A 20 -4.98 -30.08 30.20
C LYS A 20 -5.27 -31.43 29.53
N ASP A 21 -4.99 -31.44 28.22
CA ASP A 21 -4.14 -32.42 27.47
C ASP A 21 -4.57 -33.90 27.38
N PRO A 22 -4.03 -34.73 26.45
CA PRO A 22 -3.28 -34.45 25.20
C PRO A 22 -3.69 -35.36 24.00
N ALA A 23 -3.15 -35.04 22.81
CA ALA A 23 -2.77 -35.91 21.67
C ALA A 23 -3.14 -35.19 20.37
N LYS A 24 -2.26 -34.91 19.40
CA LYS A 24 -0.98 -35.53 19.05
C LYS A 24 -0.27 -34.61 18.04
N VAL A 25 1.04 -34.44 18.25
CA VAL A 25 2.20 -34.04 17.40
C VAL A 25 1.95 -33.68 15.92
N GLU A 26 2.64 -32.71 15.30
CA GLU A 26 4.10 -32.66 15.05
C GLU A 26 4.59 -31.19 14.90
N GLU A 27 5.64 -30.74 15.61
CA GLU A 27 7.09 -30.90 15.27
C GLU A 27 7.47 -30.00 14.07
N GLN A 28 8.38 -29.02 14.02
CA GLN A 28 9.49 -28.50 14.85
C GLN A 28 9.88 -27.14 14.22
N ASN A 29 9.97 -26.05 14.99
CA ASN A 29 11.23 -25.42 15.45
C ASN A 29 12.21 -24.89 14.37
N ASN A 30 12.23 -23.56 14.14
CA ASN A 30 13.43 -22.75 14.44
C ASN A 30 13.14 -21.24 14.53
N LYS A 31 13.71 -20.59 15.55
CA LYS A 31 13.54 -19.18 15.91
C LYS A 31 14.31 -18.25 14.96
N LYS A 32 13.67 -17.18 14.46
CA LYS A 32 14.35 -15.93 14.08
C LYS A 32 13.70 -14.76 14.83
N PRO A 33 14.50 -13.81 15.32
CA PRO A 33 14.08 -12.84 16.33
C PRO A 33 12.98 -11.92 15.78
N ARG A 34 12.18 -11.43 16.73
CA ARG A 34 11.18 -10.36 16.65
C ARG A 34 11.63 -9.23 15.70
N GLN A 35 11.41 -9.40 14.40
CA GLN A 35 11.35 -8.26 13.50
C GLN A 35 9.96 -7.65 13.74
N PRO A 36 9.81 -6.32 13.84
CA PRO A 36 8.48 -5.74 13.74
C PRO A 36 7.89 -6.33 12.48
N GLN A 37 6.78 -7.07 12.60
CA GLN A 37 6.16 -7.69 11.43
C GLN A 37 6.01 -6.56 10.42
N LEU A 38 6.79 -6.67 9.35
CA LEU A 38 6.73 -5.78 8.22
C LEU A 38 5.33 -6.02 7.69
N VAL A 39 4.38 -5.19 8.16
CA VAL A 39 2.97 -5.18 7.76
C VAL A 39 2.96 -5.59 6.32
N HIS A 40 2.35 -6.75 6.01
CA HIS A 40 2.36 -7.37 4.68
C HIS A 40 2.55 -6.25 3.67
N ARG A 41 3.78 -6.06 3.17
CA ARG A 41 4.06 -4.91 2.31
C ARG A 41 3.02 -5.13 1.24
N THR A 42 2.02 -4.25 1.16
CA THR A 42 1.01 -4.33 0.11
C THR A 42 1.78 -4.67 -1.15
N SER A 43 1.34 -5.67 -1.92
CA SER A 43 2.00 -6.18 -3.14
C SER A 43 2.24 -5.05 -4.15
N ASN A 44 3.06 -4.08 -3.77
CA ASN A 44 3.38 -2.83 -4.41
C ASN A 44 4.48 -3.19 -5.39
N LYS A 45 4.15 -4.11 -6.29
CA LYS A 45 4.92 -4.34 -7.49
C LYS A 45 4.80 -3.04 -8.27
N PRO A 46 5.90 -2.30 -8.46
CA PRO A 46 5.83 -1.21 -9.40
C PRO A 46 5.69 -1.82 -10.79
N PHE A 47 4.80 -1.21 -11.58
CA PHE A 47 4.48 -1.67 -12.93
C PHE A 47 4.93 -0.66 -13.98
N ILE A 48 5.22 0.57 -13.55
CA ILE A 48 5.70 1.64 -14.41
C ILE A 48 6.90 2.32 -13.77
N LYS A 49 7.88 2.66 -14.58
CA LYS A 49 8.99 3.54 -14.23
C LYS A 49 8.85 4.86 -14.94
N VAL A 50 9.11 5.94 -14.22
CA VAL A 50 9.18 7.29 -14.78
C VAL A 50 10.58 7.47 -15.35
N THR A 51 10.68 7.74 -16.65
CA THR A 51 11.97 7.95 -17.32
C THR A 51 12.36 9.42 -17.33
N THR A 52 11.39 10.27 -17.66
CA THR A 52 11.62 11.70 -17.85
C THR A 52 10.48 12.48 -17.23
N VAL A 53 10.79 13.57 -16.55
CA VAL A 53 9.78 14.54 -16.09
C VAL A 53 10.21 15.91 -16.60
N ILE A 54 9.32 16.57 -17.33
CA ILE A 54 9.63 17.89 -17.88
C ILE A 54 9.46 18.93 -16.75
N PRO A 55 10.43 19.80 -16.49
CA PRO A 55 10.28 20.87 -15.50
C PRO A 55 9.13 21.80 -15.89
N TYR A 56 8.47 22.39 -14.90
CA TYR A 56 7.26 23.23 -15.07
C TYR A 56 6.06 22.51 -15.70
N SER A 57 6.08 21.16 -15.73
CA SER A 57 4.91 20.36 -16.11
C SER A 57 4.06 20.03 -14.88
N PRO A 58 2.77 19.70 -15.07
CA PRO A 58 1.91 19.29 -13.97
C PRO A 58 2.44 18.04 -13.23
N ALA A 59 3.15 17.15 -13.92
CA ALA A 59 3.86 16.03 -13.28
C ALA A 59 4.90 16.51 -12.25
N ALA A 60 5.75 17.45 -12.65
CA ALA A 60 6.79 18.01 -11.79
C ALA A 60 6.19 18.75 -10.59
N GLU A 61 5.13 19.53 -10.82
CA GLU A 61 4.39 20.21 -9.74
C GLU A 61 3.73 19.20 -8.78
N GLY A 62 3.23 18.08 -9.32
CA GLY A 62 2.73 16.95 -8.53
C GLY A 62 3.81 16.16 -7.79
N GLY A 63 5.08 16.52 -7.92
CA GLY A 63 6.20 15.92 -7.21
C GLY A 63 6.74 14.61 -7.79
N LEU A 64 6.29 14.24 -9.01
CA LEU A 64 6.90 13.15 -9.78
C LEU A 64 8.33 13.49 -10.14
N ARG A 65 9.19 12.48 -10.11
CA ARG A 65 10.59 12.60 -10.54
C ARG A 65 10.95 11.48 -11.51
N ALA A 66 11.96 11.73 -12.32
CA ALA A 66 12.61 10.67 -13.08
C ALA A 66 13.14 9.60 -12.12
N ASP A 67 13.16 8.34 -12.57
CA ASP A 67 13.50 7.15 -11.80
C ASP A 67 12.51 6.74 -10.69
N ASP A 68 11.38 7.43 -10.55
CA ASP A 68 10.32 6.97 -9.65
C ASP A 68 9.61 5.73 -10.23
N PHE A 69 9.25 4.82 -9.33
CA PHE A 69 8.53 3.59 -9.66
C PHE A 69 7.07 3.69 -9.25
N ILE A 70 6.13 3.77 -10.19
CA ILE A 70 4.71 3.87 -9.88
C ILE A 70 4.18 2.49 -9.46
N ILE A 71 3.60 2.45 -8.26
CA ILE A 71 2.95 1.26 -7.67
C ILE A 71 1.43 1.36 -7.70
N GLN A 72 0.89 2.57 -7.85
CA GLN A 72 -0.53 2.85 -8.01
C GLN A 72 -0.71 4.15 -8.79
N TYR A 73 -1.62 4.15 -9.75
CA TYR A 73 -1.96 5.31 -10.58
C TYR A 73 -3.47 5.51 -10.60
N GLY A 74 -3.98 6.32 -9.68
CA GLY A 74 -5.41 6.45 -9.41
C GLY A 74 -6.00 5.11 -8.99
N GLU A 75 -6.84 4.56 -9.87
CA GLU A 75 -7.48 3.24 -9.75
C GLU A 75 -6.70 2.13 -10.44
N LEU A 76 -5.65 2.48 -11.19
CA LEU A 76 -4.77 1.51 -11.85
C LEU A 76 -3.69 1.02 -10.88
N HIS A 77 -3.42 -0.27 -10.94
CA HIS A 77 -2.46 -0.98 -10.12
C HIS A 77 -1.78 -2.07 -10.95
N ALA A 78 -0.70 -2.66 -10.43
CA ALA A 78 0.02 -3.73 -11.12
C ALA A 78 -0.87 -4.92 -11.54
N ASP A 79 -1.93 -5.21 -10.78
CA ASP A 79 -2.85 -6.32 -11.09
C ASP A 79 -3.88 -5.98 -12.18
N ASN A 80 -4.22 -4.69 -12.34
CA ASN A 80 -5.20 -4.21 -13.33
C ASN A 80 -4.55 -3.56 -14.55
N PHE A 81 -3.24 -3.35 -14.52
CA PHE A 81 -2.49 -2.73 -15.60
C PHE A 81 -2.14 -3.76 -16.67
N LYS A 82 -2.70 -3.59 -17.88
CA LYS A 82 -2.39 -4.44 -19.04
C LYS A 82 -1.54 -3.71 -20.06
N GLU A 83 -1.92 -2.48 -20.39
CA GLU A 83 -1.23 -1.66 -21.39
C GLU A 83 -1.04 -0.22 -20.92
N MET A 84 0.02 0.42 -21.42
CA MET A 84 0.28 1.86 -21.19
C MET A 84 -0.86 2.77 -21.67
N LYS A 85 -1.71 2.28 -22.59
CA LYS A 85 -2.92 2.99 -23.03
C LYS A 85 -3.88 3.26 -21.88
N GLU A 86 -4.03 2.34 -20.93
CA GLU A 86 -4.94 2.54 -19.78
C GLU A 86 -4.48 3.72 -18.93
N VAL A 87 -3.17 3.85 -18.70
CA VAL A 87 -2.62 4.99 -17.96
C VAL A 87 -2.90 6.29 -18.69
N SER A 88 -2.68 6.33 -20.00
CA SER A 88 -2.98 7.50 -20.81
C SER A 88 -4.48 7.84 -20.80
N ALA A 89 -5.36 6.84 -20.83
CA ALA A 89 -6.80 7.00 -20.76
C ALA A 89 -7.25 7.50 -19.39
N THR A 90 -6.77 6.90 -18.28
CA THR A 90 -7.05 7.36 -16.91
C THR A 90 -6.56 8.79 -16.71
N THR A 91 -5.42 9.15 -17.27
CA THR A 91 -4.90 10.52 -17.22
C THR A 91 -5.82 11.49 -17.95
N ALA A 92 -6.23 11.15 -19.17
CA ALA A 92 -7.15 11.97 -19.97
C ALA A 92 -8.52 12.10 -19.30
N ASN A 93 -9.03 11.02 -18.70
CA ASN A 93 -10.27 11.04 -17.93
C ASN A 93 -10.18 11.92 -16.68
N HIS A 94 -8.99 12.04 -16.09
CA HIS A 94 -8.71 12.93 -14.96
C HIS A 94 -8.17 14.30 -15.39
N GLU A 95 -8.31 14.69 -16.66
CA GLU A 95 -7.92 16.03 -17.12
C GLU A 95 -8.76 17.10 -16.38
N GLY A 96 -8.07 18.07 -15.78
CA GLY A 96 -8.64 19.11 -14.93
C GLY A 96 -8.97 18.65 -13.50
N GLN A 97 -8.66 17.40 -13.13
CA GLN A 97 -8.97 16.83 -11.82
C GLN A 97 -7.72 16.35 -11.07
N LYS A 98 -7.87 16.11 -9.78
CA LYS A 98 -6.78 15.62 -8.93
C LYS A 98 -6.61 14.12 -9.11
N LEU A 99 -5.46 13.69 -9.60
CA LEU A 99 -5.08 12.29 -9.79
C LEU A 99 -4.07 11.87 -8.72
N ARG A 100 -4.47 10.93 -7.87
CA ARG A 100 -3.61 10.39 -6.82
C ARG A 100 -2.72 9.30 -7.38
N VAL A 101 -1.41 9.41 -7.17
CA VAL A 101 -0.44 8.43 -7.65
C VAL A 101 0.47 8.06 -6.50
N THR A 102 0.69 6.76 -6.29
CA THR A 102 1.67 6.31 -5.31
C THR A 102 2.90 5.79 -6.04
N VAL A 103 4.05 6.36 -5.71
CA VAL A 103 5.35 5.96 -6.25
C VAL A 103 6.21 5.34 -5.17
N LEU A 104 7.20 4.55 -5.57
CA LEU A 104 8.20 3.95 -4.73
C LEU A 104 9.52 4.66 -5.01
N ARG A 105 9.97 5.44 -4.03
CA ARG A 105 11.24 6.19 -4.07
C ARG A 105 12.12 5.68 -2.93
N ASN A 106 13.31 5.17 -3.22
CA ASN A 106 14.22 4.59 -2.21
C ASN A 106 13.54 3.54 -1.32
N ASN A 107 12.78 2.61 -1.92
CA ASN A 107 11.98 1.59 -1.23
C ASN A 107 10.89 2.15 -0.28
N ARG A 108 10.55 3.44 -0.38
CA ARG A 108 9.46 4.07 0.38
C ARG A 108 8.33 4.45 -0.55
N ALA A 109 7.10 4.07 -0.18
CA ALA A 109 5.91 4.50 -0.90
C ALA A 109 5.62 5.98 -0.57
N VAL A 110 5.67 6.83 -1.58
CA VAL A 110 5.35 8.24 -1.52
C VAL A 110 4.04 8.46 -2.27
N ARG A 111 3.05 9.00 -1.59
CA ARG A 111 1.78 9.41 -2.21
C ARG A 111 1.96 10.80 -2.78
N LEU A 112 1.68 10.91 -4.08
CA LEU A 112 1.75 12.11 -4.87
C LEU A 112 0.36 12.43 -5.41
N GLU A 113 0.14 13.69 -5.69
CA GLU A 113 -1.12 14.17 -6.20
C GLU A 113 -0.82 15.09 -7.37
N ILE A 114 -1.23 14.64 -8.55
CA ILE A 114 -0.90 15.28 -9.80
C ILE A 114 -2.20 15.81 -10.41
N TYR A 115 -2.09 16.91 -11.13
CA TYR A 115 -3.24 17.53 -11.79
C TYR A 115 -3.02 17.49 -13.29
N PRO A 116 -3.55 16.48 -14.01
CA PRO A 116 -3.40 16.43 -15.46
C PRO A 116 -4.13 17.64 -16.05
N GLN A 117 -3.44 18.49 -16.78
CA GLN A 117 -4.02 19.66 -17.45
C GLN A 117 -3.20 20.01 -18.68
N ARG A 118 -3.83 20.66 -19.66
CA ARG A 118 -3.07 21.28 -20.76
C ARG A 118 -2.07 22.28 -20.19
N TRP A 119 -0.80 22.10 -20.55
CA TRP A 119 0.32 22.94 -20.13
C TRP A 119 1.11 23.37 -21.37
N ALA A 120 2.19 24.13 -21.17
CA ALA A 120 2.97 24.74 -22.26
C ALA A 120 3.77 23.75 -23.13
N GLY A 121 3.77 22.45 -22.80
CA GLY A 121 4.43 21.41 -23.57
C GLY A 121 3.46 20.40 -24.18
N ASN A 122 4.00 19.27 -24.63
CA ASN A 122 3.21 18.27 -25.33
C ASN A 122 2.46 17.36 -24.33
N GLY A 123 1.15 17.23 -24.52
CA GLY A 123 0.27 16.39 -23.70
C GLY A 123 -0.27 17.10 -22.46
N ILE A 124 -0.82 16.33 -21.53
CA ILE A 124 -1.54 16.82 -20.34
C ILE A 124 -0.80 16.58 -19.01
N LEU A 125 0.34 15.90 -19.05
CA LEU A 125 1.12 15.52 -17.86
C LEU A 125 2.59 15.97 -17.96
N GLY A 126 3.18 15.83 -19.16
CA GLY A 126 4.58 16.21 -19.39
C GLY A 126 5.61 15.26 -18.77
N CYS A 127 5.26 13.98 -18.61
CA CYS A 127 6.19 12.94 -18.15
C CYS A 127 6.30 11.79 -19.15
N GLY A 128 7.51 11.25 -19.29
CA GLY A 128 7.79 9.98 -19.93
C GLY A 128 7.68 8.85 -18.90
N ILE A 129 6.89 7.85 -19.24
CA ILE A 129 6.68 6.64 -18.43
C ILE A 129 6.88 5.40 -19.30
N VAL A 130 7.46 4.36 -18.73
CA VAL A 130 7.69 3.07 -19.39
C VAL A 130 7.16 1.94 -18.50
N PRO A 131 6.55 0.90 -19.09
CA PRO A 131 6.19 -0.29 -18.33
C PRO A 131 7.49 -0.98 -17.89
N ILE A 132 7.51 -1.49 -16.67
CA ILE A 132 8.64 -2.28 -16.16
C ILE A 132 8.19 -3.67 -15.76
N SER A 133 9.09 -4.62 -15.95
CA SER A 133 8.90 -5.98 -15.45
C SER A 133 9.53 -6.09 -14.07
N THR A 134 9.08 -7.06 -13.25
CA THR A 134 9.68 -7.29 -11.93
C THR A 134 11.20 -7.59 -12.01
N SER A 135 11.68 -8.09 -13.15
CA SER A 135 13.09 -8.34 -13.41
C SER A 135 13.97 -7.08 -13.47
N ASP A 136 13.40 -5.91 -13.77
CA ASP A 136 14.14 -4.65 -13.91
C ASP A 136 14.40 -3.93 -12.57
N ILE A 137 13.89 -4.48 -11.46
CA ILE A 137 13.92 -3.88 -10.12
C ILE A 137 15.00 -4.52 -9.22
N ILE A 138 15.89 -5.34 -9.78
CA ILE A 138 16.86 -6.18 -9.06
C ILE A 138 18.27 -5.57 -9.11
#